data_AF-A0A963HBW9-F1
#
_entry.id   AF-A0A963HBW9-F1
#
_cell.length_a   1.000
_cell.length_b   1.000
_cell.length_c   1.000
_cell.angle_alpha   90.00
_cell.angle_beta   90.00
_cell.angle_gamma   90.00
#
_symmetry.space_group_name_H-M   'P 1'
#
loop_
_entity.id
_entity.type
_entity.pdbx_description
1 polymer ?
#
loop_
_entity_poly.entity_id
_entity_poly.type
_entity_poly.pdbx_seq_one_letter_code
_entity_poly.pdbx_strand_id
1 'polypeptide(L)' 'MKVLMIMDGDDCVLRIEPEDEEGRALLATFGVKGHFQSTLGSVAVAPVLSAAQVGAFYEGTPLELD' A
#
# COMPACT_ATOMS: atom_id res chain seq x y z
N MET A 1 3.23 -5.68 9.84
CA MET A 1 2.35 -5.47 8.66
C MET A 1 2.46 -6.67 7.73
N LYS A 2 1.33 -7.17 7.19
CA LYS A 2 1.33 -8.27 6.23
C LYS A 2 0.80 -7.81 4.88
N VAL A 3 1.56 -8.09 3.82
CA VAL A 3 1.13 -7.85 2.44
C VAL A 3 0.91 -9.19 1.76
N LEU A 4 -0.28 -9.38 1.21
CA LEU A 4 -0.75 -10.62 0.62
C LEU A 4 -1.17 -10.35 -0.82
N MET A 5 -0.83 -11.28 -1.71
CA MET A 5 -1.46 -11.39 -3.01
C MET A 5 -2.45 -12.56 -2.95
N ILE A 6 -3.73 -12.26 -3.13
CA ILE A 6 -4.83 -13.23 -3.08
C ILE A 6 -5.30 -13.45 -4.51
N MET A 7 -5.44 -14.72 -4.90
CA MET A 7 -6.11 -15.07 -6.15
C MET A 7 -7.61 -15.13 -5.88
N ASP A 8 -8.39 -14.35 -6.63
CA ASP A 8 -9.86 -14.36 -6.58
C ASP A 8 -10.39 -14.63 -7.99
N GLY A 9 -10.65 -15.90 -8.30
CA GLY A 9 -10.92 -16.34 -9.66
C GLY A 9 -9.70 -16.13 -10.58
N ASP A 10 -9.92 -15.43 -11.69
CA ASP A 10 -8.87 -15.03 -12.65
C ASP A 10 -8.19 -13.70 -12.28
N ASP A 11 -8.68 -13.03 -11.23
CA ASP A 11 -8.14 -11.75 -10.76
C ASP A 11 -7.09 -11.94 -9.67
N CYS A 12 -6.14 -11.00 -9.65
CA CYS A 12 -5.16 -10.87 -8.58
C CYS A 12 -5.58 -9.72 -7.65
N VAL A 13 -5.58 -9.94 -6.35
CA VAL A 13 -5.96 -8.93 -5.35
C VAL A 13 -4.80 -8.69 -4.40
N LEU A 14 -4.35 -7.44 -4.30
CA LEU A 14 -3.41 -7.01 -3.28
C LEU A 14 -4.18 -6.69 -1.99
N ARG A 15 -3.78 -7.30 -0.88
CA ARG A 15 -4.35 -7.06 0.44
C ARG A 15 -3.25 -6.69 1.44
N ILE A 16 -3.47 -5.63 2.20
CA ILE A 16 -2.58 -5.18 3.27
C ILE A 16 -3.32 -5.29 4.60
N GLU A 17 -2.80 -6.12 5.49
CA GLU A 17 -3.36 -6.35 6.83
C GLU A 17 -2.46 -5.72 7.91
N PRO A 18 -2.99 -4.82 8.73
CA PRO A 18 -2.26 -4.32 9.88
C PRO A 18 -2.25 -5.36 11.01
N GLU A 19 -1.06 -5.69 11.49
CA GLU A 19 -0.86 -6.68 12.55
C GLU A 19 -0.98 -6.04 13.95
N ASP A 20 -0.74 -4.74 14.04
CA ASP A 20 -0.64 -3.97 15.27
C ASP A 20 -1.29 -2.58 15.13
N GLU A 21 -1.19 -1.79 16.20
CA GLU A 21 -1.77 -0.45 16.26
C GLU A 21 -1.04 0.55 15.36
N GLU A 22 0.27 0.40 15.21
CA GLU A 22 1.08 1.21 14.32
C GLU A 22 0.65 1.05 12.87
N GLY A 23 0.48 -0.19 12.41
CA GLY A 23 -0.02 -0.50 11.08
C GLY A 23 -1.43 0.03 10.82
N ARG A 24 -2.31 -0.04 11.83
CA ARG A 24 -3.67 0.55 11.74
C ARG A 24 -3.61 2.07 11.63
N ALA A 25 -2.76 2.71 12.42
CA ALA A 25 -2.58 4.16 12.40
C ALA A 25 -2.06 4.61 11.02
N LEU A 26 -1.08 3.90 10.47
CA LEU A 26 -0.55 4.17 9.12
C LEU A 26 -1.65 4.11 8.05
N LEU A 27 -2.41 3.02 7.99
CA LEU A 27 -3.52 2.89 7.03
C LEU A 27 -4.59 3.97 7.22
N ALA A 28 -4.87 4.37 8.46
CA ALA A 28 -5.82 5.44 8.76
C ALA A 28 -5.36 6.81 8.22
N THR A 29 -4.05 7.08 8.13
CA THR A 29 -3.52 8.32 7.50
C THR A 29 -3.90 8.43 6.02
N PHE A 30 -4.12 7.30 5.36
CA PHE A 30 -4.58 7.22 3.97
C PHE A 30 -6.11 7.04 3.86
N GLY A 31 -6.85 7.22 4.96
CA GLY A 31 -8.30 7.09 5.00
C GLY A 31 -8.83 5.65 4.99
N VAL A 32 -7.95 4.65 5.09
CA VAL A 32 -8.33 3.24 5.12
C VAL A 32 -8.70 2.82 6.54
N LYS A 33 -9.91 2.25 6.70
CA LYS A 33 -10.36 1.67 7.98
C LYS A 33 -10.19 0.15 7.95
N GLY A 34 -9.21 -0.37 8.70
CA GLY A 34 -8.95 -1.80 8.80
C GLY A 34 -7.90 -2.27 7.79
N HIS A 35 -8.23 -3.24 6.94
CA HIS A 35 -7.33 -3.73 5.90
C HIS A 35 -7.56 -2.99 4.58
N PHE A 36 -6.50 -2.82 3.80
CA PHE A 36 -6.59 -2.34 2.43
C PHE A 36 -6.73 -3.53 1.48
N GLN A 37 -7.57 -3.39 0.46
CA GLN A 37 -7.72 -4.40 -0.59
C GLN A 37 -7.93 -3.72 -1.94
N SER A 38 -7.20 -4.17 -2.97
CA SER A 38 -7.31 -3.63 -4.33
C SER A 38 -7.03 -4.71 -5.38
N THR A 39 -7.86 -4.77 -6.42
CA THR A 39 -7.68 -5.70 -7.54
C THR A 39 -6.58 -5.18 -8.49
N LEU A 40 -5.53 -5.97 -8.65
CA LEU A 40 -4.43 -5.74 -9.58
C LEU A 40 -4.95 -5.91 -11.02
N GLY A 41 -4.76 -4.87 -11.84
CA GLY A 41 -5.25 -4.83 -13.23
C GLY A 41 -6.40 -3.84 -13.46
N SER A 42 -7.12 -3.44 -12.40
CA SER A 42 -7.99 -2.26 -12.48
C SER A 42 -7.11 -1.01 -12.30
N VAL A 43 -6.90 -0.25 -13.38
CA VAL A 43 -6.25 1.07 -13.28
C VAL A 43 -7.27 2.05 -12.69
N ALA A 44 -7.54 1.91 -11.40
CA ALA A 44 -8.04 3.05 -10.63
C ALA A 44 -6.86 4.01 -10.46
N VAL A 45 -7.09 5.28 -10.77
CA VAL A 45 -6.12 6.39 -10.69
C VAL A 45 -5.20 6.18 -9.49
N ALA A 46 -3.90 6.01 -9.75
CA ALA A 46 -2.92 5.83 -8.69
C ALA A 46 -3.07 6.99 -7.70
N PRO A 47 -3.08 6.73 -6.38
CA PRO A 47 -3.10 7.82 -5.40
C PRO A 47 -1.91 8.72 -5.70
N VAL A 48 -2.19 10.00 -5.98
CA VAL A 48 -1.15 10.99 -6.25
C VAL A 48 -0.46 11.29 -4.93
N LEU A 49 0.55 10.49 -4.60
CA LEU A 49 1.45 10.74 -3.49
C LEU A 49 2.54 11.71 -3.97
N SER A 50 2.78 12.77 -3.20
CA SER A 50 3.92 13.64 -3.47
C SER A 50 5.24 12.93 -3.13
N ALA A 51 6.33 13.31 -3.80
CA ALA A 51 7.67 12.78 -3.49
C ALA A 51 8.07 13.00 -2.02
N ALA A 52 7.61 14.10 -1.41
CA ALA A 52 7.82 14.37 0.01
C ALA A 52 7.11 13.36 0.92
N GLN A 53 5.90 12.94 0.57
CA GLN A 53 5.18 11.90 1.31
C GLN A 53 5.87 10.55 1.15
N VAL A 54 6.30 10.18 -0.06
CA VAL A 54 7.03 8.93 -0.29
C VAL A 54 8.36 8.91 0.48
N GLY A 55 9.11 10.02 0.46
CA GLY A 55 10.36 10.16 1.21
C GLY A 55 10.19 10.16 2.73
N ALA A 56 9.02 10.55 3.25
CA ALA A 56 8.74 10.50 4.68
C ALA A 56 8.55 9.06 5.22
N PHE A 57 8.15 8.11 4.35
CA PHE A 57 7.96 6.70 4.73
C PHE A 57 9.15 5.81 4.37
N TYR A 58 10.07 6.29 3.53
CA TYR A 58 11.19 5.50 3.02
C TYR A 58 12.48 5.83 3.79
N GLU A 59 12.97 4.88 4.58
CA GLU A 59 14.22 5.04 5.36
C GLU A 59 15.50 4.69 4.58
N GLY A 60 15.37 4.25 3.32
CA GLY A 60 16.53 3.92 2.47
C GLY A 60 17.09 5.11 1.71
N THR A 61 18.34 5.00 1.24
CA THR A 61 18.85 5.89 0.19
C THR A 61 18.24 5.45 -1.14
N PRO A 62 17.52 6.31 -1.88
CA PRO A 62 17.01 5.97 -3.19
C PRO A 62 18.14 5.50 -4.09
N LEU A 63 18.04 4.31 -4.68
CA LEU A 63 18.99 3.88 -5.70
C LEU A 63 18.73 4.70 -6.97
N GLU A 64 19.73 5.44 -7.44
CA GLU A 64 19.69 5.97 -8.80
C GLU A 64 19.85 4.80 -9.78
N LEU A 65 18.94 4.72 -10.76
CA LEU A 65 19.05 3.79 -11.87
C LEU A 65 19.86 4.51 -12.97
N ASP A 66 21.03 3.95 -13.32
CA ASP A 66 21.83 4.35 -14.48
C ASP A 66 21.11 4.05 -15.81
#